data_AF-E3M2H9-F1
#
_entry.id   AF-E3M2H9-F1
#
_cell.length_a   1.000
_cell.length_b   1.000
_cell.length_c   1.000
_cell.angle_alpha   90.00
_cell.angle_beta   90.00
_cell.angle_gamma   90.00
#
_symmetry.space_group_name_H-M   'P 1'
#
loop_
_entity.id
_entity.type
_entity.pdbx_description
1 polymer ?
#
loop_
_entity_poly.entity_id
_entity_poly.type
_entity_poly.pdbx_seq_one_letter_code
_entity_poly.pdbx_strand_id
1 'polypeptide(L)'
;MTGGLIEKPTFLVHVVFPTGKNGEVADADTMCKFDTIFVASLTYLKCYLKSYDSDTIHSDLFYSRHRVDTTEITFEDGALFSVYLEDSNGDDNRKSMVAKAVNNKAELHVPKHKIDQLPVVQSLHEYSDSDRELFGWFANHIIHEVLHILGAYHHHDGIMSGYVDLIENGQICLVNRVDDITTRIVSEMLSANILATPPVADYHFNKETRCLTINGGEVGLFTVVFLKEARYTKWFYFCSDFTFCGIVPEDSEWDRLFVQFVHGAYILFEKNNIYNSDPHVFARSRLPGGSPHEEIKDVS
;
A
#
# COMPACT_ATOMS: atom_id res chain seq x y z
N MET A 1 11.10 28.62 -2.92
CA MET A 1 11.36 28.59 -1.46
C MET A 1 11.58 27.12 -1.14
N THR A 2 12.72 26.77 -0.56
CA THR A 2 13.08 25.38 -0.25
C THR A 2 12.09 24.78 0.73
N GLY A 3 11.09 24.07 0.22
CA GLY A 3 10.24 23.18 1.02
C GLY A 3 11.10 21.99 1.44
N GLY A 4 11.80 22.14 2.57
CA GLY A 4 12.72 21.15 3.10
C GLY A 4 12.04 19.82 3.39
N LEU A 5 12.84 18.76 3.33
CA LEU A 5 12.44 17.44 3.82
C LEU A 5 12.12 17.52 5.30
N ILE A 6 11.10 16.77 5.72
CA ILE A 6 10.75 16.57 7.13
C ILE A 6 10.96 15.10 7.50
N GLU A 7 11.23 14.87 8.77
CA GLU A 7 11.34 13.52 9.30
C GLU A 7 9.96 12.83 9.25
N LYS A 8 9.96 11.61 8.72
CA LYS A 8 8.88 10.63 8.81
C LYS A 8 9.40 9.48 9.68
N PRO A 9 9.52 9.68 11.00
CA PRO A 9 10.10 8.66 11.88
C PRO A 9 9.22 7.40 11.93
N THR A 10 7.92 7.54 11.64
CA THR A 10 6.93 6.48 11.82
C THR A 10 5.92 6.44 10.68
N PHE A 11 5.53 5.23 10.27
CA PHE A 11 4.34 4.96 9.47
C PHE A 11 3.33 4.18 10.31
N LEU A 12 2.17 4.77 10.58
CA LEU A 12 1.15 4.17 11.45
C LEU A 12 0.18 3.29 10.65
N VAL A 13 -0.07 2.07 11.13
CA VAL A 13 -1.13 1.18 10.65
C VAL A 13 -2.22 1.12 11.70
N HIS A 14 -3.31 1.83 11.40
CA HIS A 14 -4.50 1.93 12.23
C HIS A 14 -5.45 0.79 11.89
N VAL A 15 -5.98 0.10 12.89
CA VAL A 15 -6.95 -0.97 12.68
C VAL A 15 -8.22 -0.70 13.46
N VAL A 16 -9.36 -0.77 12.77
CA VAL A 16 -10.70 -0.69 13.34
C VAL A 16 -11.45 -1.99 13.07
N PHE A 17 -12.42 -2.32 13.93
CA PHE A 17 -13.26 -3.51 13.83
C PHE A 17 -14.73 -3.13 13.72
N PRO A 18 -15.22 -2.66 12.56
CA PRO A 18 -16.61 -2.28 12.41
C PRO A 18 -17.54 -3.48 12.58
N THR A 19 -18.81 -3.22 12.89
CA THR A 19 -19.85 -4.25 12.90
C THR A 19 -19.98 -4.90 11.53
N GLY A 20 -19.95 -6.23 11.49
CA GLY A 20 -20.16 -7.06 10.31
C GLY A 20 -21.57 -6.90 9.71
N LYS A 21 -21.75 -7.42 8.49
CA LYS A 21 -23.01 -7.27 7.74
C LYS A 21 -24.23 -7.88 8.44
N ASN A 22 -24.04 -8.91 9.27
CA ASN A 22 -25.12 -9.54 10.02
C ASN A 22 -25.11 -9.16 11.51
N GLY A 23 -24.39 -8.09 11.88
CA GLY A 23 -24.32 -7.63 13.27
C GLY A 23 -23.18 -8.22 14.09
N GLU A 24 -22.26 -8.98 13.47
CA GLU A 24 -21.12 -9.57 14.14
C GLU A 24 -20.17 -8.47 14.66
N VAL A 25 -19.68 -8.64 15.89
CA VAL A 25 -18.70 -7.74 16.49
C VAL A 25 -17.50 -8.55 16.93
N ALA A 26 -16.29 -8.03 16.72
CA ALA A 26 -15.08 -8.66 17.20
C ALA A 26 -15.02 -8.59 18.73
N ASP A 27 -14.96 -9.76 19.37
CA ASP A 27 -14.71 -9.87 20.81
C ASP A 27 -13.22 -9.62 21.14
N ALA A 28 -12.91 -9.52 22.43
CA ALA A 28 -11.55 -9.23 22.90
C ALA A 28 -10.51 -10.25 22.44
N ASP A 29 -10.88 -11.53 22.38
CA ASP A 29 -9.98 -12.61 22.00
C ASP A 29 -9.69 -12.55 20.49
N THR A 30 -10.71 -12.32 19.67
CA THR A 30 -10.58 -12.15 18.22
C THR A 30 -9.72 -10.93 17.91
N MET A 31 -9.98 -9.79 18.56
CA MET A 31 -9.16 -8.60 18.39
C MET A 31 -7.70 -8.86 18.81
N CYS A 32 -7.46 -9.58 19.92
CA CYS A 32 -6.11 -9.94 20.37
C CYS A 32 -5.35 -10.79 19.34
N LYS A 33 -6.02 -11.74 18.68
CA LYS A 33 -5.42 -12.54 17.59
C LYS A 33 -4.98 -11.65 16.43
N PHE A 34 -5.83 -10.70 16.02
CA PHE A 34 -5.45 -9.73 14.98
C PHE A 34 -4.31 -8.82 15.43
N ASP A 35 -4.30 -8.34 16.68
CA ASP A 35 -3.18 -7.55 17.20
C ASP A 35 -1.85 -8.30 16.98
N THR A 36 -1.80 -9.59 17.36
CA THR A 36 -0.61 -10.44 17.16
C THR A 36 -0.24 -10.58 15.69
N ILE A 37 -1.21 -10.83 14.80
CA ILE A 37 -0.96 -11.00 13.37
C ILE A 37 -0.44 -9.69 12.75
N PHE A 38 -1.07 -8.55 13.04
CA PHE A 38 -0.62 -7.25 12.51
C PHE A 38 0.78 -6.89 13.02
N VAL A 39 1.04 -7.01 14.32
CA VAL A 39 2.36 -6.71 14.90
C VAL A 39 3.43 -7.59 14.27
N ALA A 40 3.16 -8.89 14.09
CA ALA A 40 4.06 -9.80 13.41
C ALA A 40 4.31 -9.37 11.96
N SER A 41 3.24 -9.16 11.17
CA SER A 41 3.32 -8.76 9.77
C SER A 41 4.17 -7.50 9.56
N LEU A 42 3.98 -6.46 10.37
CA LEU A 42 4.77 -5.24 10.29
C LEU A 42 6.23 -5.44 10.72
N THR A 43 6.47 -6.25 11.75
CA THR A 43 7.83 -6.61 12.19
C THR A 43 8.59 -7.32 11.07
N TYR A 44 7.93 -8.25 10.35
CA TYR A 44 8.56 -8.95 9.25
C TYR A 44 8.83 -8.04 8.06
N LEU A 45 7.94 -7.09 7.74
CA LEU A 45 8.20 -6.09 6.71
C LEU A 45 9.42 -5.20 7.07
N LYS A 46 9.60 -4.83 8.35
CA LYS A 46 10.82 -4.13 8.80
C LYS A 46 12.07 -4.97 8.62
N CYS A 47 12.04 -6.22 9.07
CA CYS A 47 13.19 -7.14 8.95
C CYS A 47 13.57 -7.38 7.49
N TYR A 48 12.57 -7.46 6.62
CA TYR A 48 12.74 -7.55 5.18
C TYR A 48 13.49 -6.34 4.61
N LEU A 49 13.01 -5.13 4.87
CA LEU A 49 13.63 -3.89 4.37
C LEU A 49 15.07 -3.75 4.86
N LYS A 50 15.33 -4.04 6.14
CA LYS A 50 16.68 -4.04 6.70
C LYS A 50 17.62 -5.03 5.99
N SER A 51 17.09 -6.15 5.51
CA SER A 51 17.87 -7.17 4.82
C SER A 51 18.10 -6.83 3.34
N TYR A 52 17.15 -6.16 2.70
CA TYR A 52 17.21 -5.81 1.28
C TYR A 52 17.95 -4.49 1.00
N ASP A 53 17.67 -3.45 1.79
CA ASP A 53 18.17 -2.09 1.61
C ASP A 53 18.66 -1.53 2.95
N SER A 54 19.76 -2.10 3.45
CA SER A 54 20.33 -1.75 4.75
C SER A 54 20.93 -0.34 4.82
N ASP A 55 21.17 0.28 3.67
CA ASP A 55 21.84 1.58 3.56
C ASP A 55 20.84 2.75 3.68
N THR A 56 19.57 2.49 3.41
CA THR A 56 18.48 3.46 3.55
C THR A 56 17.91 3.42 4.97
N ILE A 57 17.72 4.59 5.58
CA ILE A 57 16.99 4.71 6.83
C ILE A 57 15.50 4.76 6.52
N HIS A 58 14.75 3.79 7.05
CA HIS A 58 13.29 3.70 6.86
C HIS A 58 12.51 4.17 8.09
N SER A 59 11.30 4.66 7.86
CA SER A 59 10.28 4.90 8.88
C SER A 59 9.98 3.62 9.65
N ASP A 60 9.80 3.76 10.96
CA ASP A 60 9.28 2.67 11.77
C ASP A 60 7.80 2.40 11.47
N LEU A 61 7.46 1.18 11.09
CA LEU A 61 6.09 0.67 11.07
C LEU A 61 5.55 0.46 12.49
N PHE A 62 4.40 1.04 12.79
CA PHE A 62 3.74 0.92 14.09
C PHE A 62 2.27 0.49 13.93
N TYR A 63 1.79 -0.32 14.87
CA TYR A 63 0.41 -0.78 14.92
C TYR A 63 -0.39 -0.01 15.97
N SER A 64 -1.61 0.40 15.63
CA SER A 64 -2.55 1.00 16.59
C SER A 64 -3.97 0.49 16.35
N ARG A 65 -4.59 -0.12 17.37
CA ARG A 65 -6.00 -0.48 17.36
C ARG A 65 -6.88 0.68 17.82
N HIS A 66 -8.00 0.91 17.13
CA HIS A 66 -8.99 1.92 17.45
C HIS A 66 -10.39 1.30 17.62
N ARG A 67 -11.24 1.95 18.42
CA ARG A 67 -12.64 1.53 18.60
C ARG A 67 -13.51 2.16 17.51
N VAL A 68 -14.61 1.50 17.15
CA VAL A 68 -15.50 1.86 16.02
C VAL A 68 -16.07 3.29 16.14
N ASP A 69 -16.27 3.78 17.37
CA ASP A 69 -16.93 5.05 17.63
C ASP A 69 -16.02 6.29 17.45
N THR A 70 -14.75 6.12 17.13
CA THR A 70 -13.84 7.22 16.79
C THR A 70 -13.73 7.36 15.28
N THR A 71 -14.79 7.88 14.64
CA THR A 71 -14.79 8.19 13.20
C THR A 71 -14.02 9.47 12.85
N GLU A 72 -13.59 10.24 13.86
CA GLU A 72 -12.74 11.43 13.72
C GLU A 72 -11.27 11.13 14.01
N ILE A 73 -10.74 10.01 13.52
CA ILE A 73 -9.28 9.85 13.50
C ILE A 73 -8.78 10.68 12.31
N THR A 74 -8.23 11.85 12.62
CA THR A 74 -7.36 12.57 11.69
C THR A 74 -6.07 11.78 11.63
N PHE A 75 -5.86 11.07 10.51
CA PHE A 75 -4.69 10.23 10.35
C PHE A 75 -3.51 11.11 9.92
N GLU A 76 -2.45 11.12 10.73
CA GLU A 76 -1.10 11.43 10.25
C GLU A 76 -0.70 10.43 9.14
N ASP A 77 0.45 10.61 8.50
CA ASP A 77 0.93 9.69 7.45
C ASP A 77 0.82 8.21 7.89
N GLY A 78 0.00 7.42 7.19
CA GLY A 78 -0.30 6.06 7.61
C GLY A 78 -1.40 5.36 6.81
N ALA A 79 -1.76 4.17 7.28
CA ALA A 79 -2.75 3.26 6.71
C ALA A 79 -3.93 3.02 7.67
N LEU A 80 -5.14 2.86 7.14
CA LEU A 80 -6.33 2.44 7.88
C LEU A 80 -6.82 1.08 7.37
N PHE A 81 -6.91 0.10 8.26
CA PHE A 81 -7.52 -1.19 8.01
C PHE A 81 -8.86 -1.31 8.72
N SER A 82 -9.91 -1.62 7.97
CA SER A 82 -11.23 -1.99 8.49
C SER A 82 -11.39 -3.49 8.43
N VAL A 83 -11.47 -4.14 9.59
CA VAL A 83 -11.62 -5.60 9.70
C VAL A 83 -13.08 -5.94 10.00
N TYR A 84 -13.77 -6.49 9.01
CA TYR A 84 -15.14 -6.97 9.12
C TYR A 84 -15.12 -8.47 9.38
N LEU A 85 -15.72 -8.89 10.49
CA LEU A 85 -16.01 -10.31 10.71
C LEU A 85 -17.29 -10.66 9.98
N GLU A 86 -17.23 -11.69 9.14
CA GLU A 86 -18.40 -12.20 8.42
C GLU A 86 -18.65 -13.64 8.87
N ASP A 87 -19.86 -13.90 9.38
CA ASP A 87 -20.33 -15.26 9.63
C ASP A 87 -21.13 -15.70 8.41
N SER A 88 -20.62 -16.68 7.67
CA SER A 88 -21.37 -17.29 6.58
C SER A 88 -22.28 -18.35 7.15
N ASN A 89 -23.50 -17.97 7.50
CA ASN A 89 -24.59 -18.91 7.72
C ASN A 89 -24.86 -19.69 6.43
N GLY A 90 -24.28 -20.89 6.31
CA GLY A 90 -24.65 -21.87 5.28
C GLY A 90 -23.60 -22.14 4.19
N ASP A 91 -23.20 -23.40 4.12
CA ASP A 91 -22.70 -24.19 2.97
C ASP A 91 -21.46 -23.79 2.17
N ASP A 92 -20.84 -22.63 2.40
CA ASP A 92 -19.60 -22.29 1.71
C ASP A 92 -18.41 -22.20 2.68
N ASN A 93 -17.94 -23.36 3.14
CA ASN A 93 -16.70 -23.55 3.91
C ASN A 93 -15.43 -23.03 3.20
N ARG A 94 -15.58 -22.35 2.04
CA ARG A 94 -14.52 -21.81 1.19
C ARG A 94 -14.64 -20.32 0.92
N LYS A 95 -15.48 -19.54 1.62
CA LYS A 95 -15.36 -18.09 1.51
C LYS A 95 -13.94 -17.68 1.91
N SER A 96 -13.12 -17.41 0.91
CA SER A 96 -11.79 -16.85 1.07
C SER A 96 -11.95 -15.50 1.74
N MET A 97 -11.00 -15.14 2.59
CA MET A 97 -10.86 -13.77 3.05
C MET A 97 -10.84 -12.86 1.82
N VAL A 98 -11.63 -11.78 1.86
CA VAL A 98 -11.62 -10.76 0.81
C VAL A 98 -10.86 -9.58 1.39
N ALA A 99 -9.74 -9.25 0.75
CA ALA A 99 -8.90 -8.13 1.11
C ALA A 99 -8.85 -7.16 -0.08
N LYS A 100 -8.92 -5.87 0.21
CA LYS A 100 -8.82 -4.84 -0.83
C LYS A 100 -8.29 -3.53 -0.27
N ALA A 101 -7.14 -3.11 -0.77
CA ALA A 101 -6.58 -1.79 -0.58
C ALA A 101 -7.07 -0.81 -1.66
N VAL A 102 -7.39 0.41 -1.23
CA VAL A 102 -7.65 1.58 -2.07
C VAL A 102 -7.01 2.79 -1.40
N ASN A 103 -6.01 3.38 -2.06
CA ASN A 103 -5.18 4.45 -1.50
C ASN A 103 -4.53 3.97 -0.19
N ASN A 104 -4.76 4.67 0.92
CA ASN A 104 -4.25 4.28 2.24
C ASN A 104 -5.22 3.50 3.11
N LYS A 105 -6.31 3.01 2.53
CA LYS A 105 -7.32 2.25 3.25
C LYS A 105 -7.34 0.82 2.74
N ALA A 106 -7.51 -0.14 3.64
CA ALA A 106 -7.75 -1.53 3.30
C ALA A 106 -8.98 -2.05 4.04
N GLU A 107 -9.79 -2.84 3.33
CA GLU A 107 -10.90 -3.57 3.91
C GLU A 107 -10.57 -5.05 3.93
N LEU A 108 -10.70 -5.68 5.10
CA LEU A 108 -10.49 -7.10 5.31
C LEU A 108 -11.80 -7.74 5.76
N HIS A 109 -12.42 -8.52 4.89
CA HIS A 109 -13.59 -9.33 5.22
C HIS A 109 -13.14 -10.73 5.58
N VAL A 110 -13.24 -11.06 6.88
CA VAL A 110 -12.67 -12.27 7.46
C VAL A 110 -13.77 -13.23 7.88
N PRO A 111 -13.73 -14.50 7.43
CA PRO A 111 -14.62 -15.53 7.95
C PRO A 111 -14.37 -15.76 9.44
N LYS A 112 -15.36 -15.50 10.29
CA LYS A 112 -15.19 -15.59 11.76
C LYS A 112 -14.70 -16.98 12.21
N HIS A 113 -15.26 -18.04 11.63
CA HIS A 113 -14.86 -19.42 11.94
C HIS A 113 -13.37 -19.73 11.67
N LYS A 114 -12.67 -18.95 10.81
CA LYS A 114 -11.23 -19.11 10.57
C LYS A 114 -10.41 -18.48 11.68
N ILE A 115 -10.66 -17.21 12.00
CA ILE A 115 -9.90 -16.53 13.06
C ILE A 115 -10.17 -17.16 14.44
N ASP A 116 -11.36 -17.73 14.65
CA ASP A 116 -11.71 -18.43 15.88
C ASP A 116 -10.88 -19.71 16.09
N GLN A 117 -10.37 -20.34 15.02
CA GLN A 117 -9.50 -21.53 15.12
C GLN A 117 -8.12 -21.22 15.69
N LEU A 118 -7.59 -20.02 15.44
CA LEU A 118 -6.27 -19.65 15.96
C LEU A 118 -6.32 -19.52 17.48
N PRO A 119 -5.39 -20.14 18.24
CA PRO A 119 -5.28 -19.88 19.66
C PRO A 119 -4.78 -18.45 19.93
N VAL A 120 -5.10 -17.94 21.12
CA VAL A 120 -4.55 -16.68 21.63
C VAL A 120 -3.18 -17.00 22.25
N VAL A 121 -2.13 -16.85 21.44
CA VAL A 121 -0.73 -17.04 21.86
C VAL A 121 0.11 -15.83 21.50
N GLN A 122 1.22 -15.64 22.21
CA GLN A 122 2.12 -14.49 22.00
C GLN A 122 3.24 -14.78 20.99
N SER A 123 3.51 -16.06 20.70
CA SER A 123 4.66 -16.49 19.89
C SER A 123 4.29 -17.50 18.82
N LEU A 124 4.88 -17.35 17.63
CA LEU A 124 4.68 -18.27 16.50
C LEU A 124 5.11 -19.71 16.79
N HIS A 125 6.08 -19.88 17.71
CA HIS A 125 6.58 -21.19 18.09
C HIS A 125 5.56 -22.02 18.89
N GLU A 126 4.58 -21.36 19.52
CA GLU A 126 3.52 -22.02 20.32
C GLU A 126 2.38 -22.55 19.46
N TYR A 127 2.25 -22.08 18.21
CA TYR A 127 1.26 -22.59 17.26
C TYR A 127 1.62 -24.01 16.80
N SER A 128 0.58 -24.83 16.61
CA SER A 128 0.68 -26.07 15.84
C SER A 128 0.97 -25.77 14.37
N ASP A 129 1.41 -26.78 13.59
CA ASP A 129 1.72 -26.55 12.17
C ASP A 129 0.49 -26.07 11.38
N SER A 130 -0.71 -26.60 11.66
CA SER A 130 -1.95 -26.13 11.04
C SER A 130 -2.31 -24.69 11.44
N ASP A 131 -2.05 -24.31 12.69
CA ASP A 131 -2.30 -22.93 13.12
C ASP A 131 -1.28 -21.97 12.51
N ARG A 132 -0.04 -22.41 12.31
CA ARG A 132 0.99 -21.63 11.61
C ARG A 132 0.59 -21.39 10.16
N GLU A 133 0.15 -22.41 9.44
CA GLU A 133 -0.35 -22.21 8.07
C GLU A 133 -1.48 -21.19 8.01
N LEU A 134 -2.45 -21.29 8.92
CA LEU A 134 -3.56 -20.35 9.01
C LEU A 134 -3.11 -18.92 9.39
N PHE A 135 -2.14 -18.81 10.31
CA PHE A 135 -1.51 -17.55 10.66
C PHE A 135 -0.79 -16.94 9.45
N GLY A 136 0.00 -17.74 8.73
CA GLY A 136 0.72 -17.36 7.52
C GLY A 136 -0.22 -16.87 6.43
N TRP A 137 -1.39 -17.51 6.31
CA TRP A 137 -2.47 -17.07 5.42
C TRP A 137 -3.01 -15.68 5.77
N PHE A 138 -3.30 -15.40 7.04
CA PHE A 138 -3.71 -14.04 7.46
C PHE A 138 -2.59 -13.01 7.29
N ALA A 139 -1.37 -13.36 7.70
CA ALA A 139 -0.20 -12.49 7.57
C ALA A 139 0.08 -12.14 6.11
N ASN A 140 -0.06 -13.10 5.19
CA ASN A 140 0.10 -12.89 3.76
C ASN A 140 -0.86 -11.82 3.24
N HIS A 141 -2.15 -11.92 3.53
CA HIS A 141 -3.12 -10.92 3.09
C HIS A 141 -2.83 -9.54 3.71
N ILE A 142 -2.50 -9.47 5.00
CA ILE A 142 -2.18 -8.19 5.65
C ILE A 142 -0.95 -7.55 5.01
N ILE A 143 0.13 -8.32 4.81
CA ILE A 143 1.35 -7.80 4.18
C ILE A 143 1.05 -7.37 2.74
N HIS A 144 0.32 -8.18 1.98
CA HIS A 144 -0.09 -7.87 0.60
C HIS A 144 -0.82 -6.52 0.52
N GLU A 145 -1.82 -6.28 1.38
CA GLU A 145 -2.55 -5.01 1.38
C GLU A 145 -1.69 -3.84 1.87
N VAL A 146 -0.79 -4.05 2.84
CA VAL A 146 0.18 -3.02 3.24
C VAL A 146 1.08 -2.64 2.07
N LEU A 147 1.57 -3.61 1.29
CA LEU A 147 2.37 -3.35 0.09
C LEU A 147 1.58 -2.54 -0.94
N HIS A 148 0.30 -2.87 -1.17
CA HIS A 148 -0.56 -2.06 -2.03
C HIS A 148 -0.74 -0.61 -1.55
N ILE A 149 -0.94 -0.41 -0.25
CA ILE A 149 -1.01 0.93 0.36
C ILE A 149 0.30 1.70 0.15
N LEU A 150 1.43 1.01 0.17
CA LEU A 150 2.75 1.54 -0.13
C LEU A 150 3.05 1.59 -1.64
N GLY A 151 2.03 1.64 -2.49
CA GLY A 151 2.18 1.87 -3.93
C GLY A 151 2.65 0.66 -4.74
N ALA A 152 2.73 -0.53 -4.14
CA ALA A 152 2.99 -1.75 -4.88
C ALA A 152 1.76 -2.16 -5.72
N TYR A 153 2.00 -2.77 -6.87
CA TYR A 153 0.97 -3.32 -7.74
C TYR A 153 1.19 -4.80 -7.99
N HIS A 154 0.22 -5.47 -8.61
CA HIS A 154 0.33 -6.89 -8.89
C HIS A 154 1.49 -7.18 -9.84
N HIS A 155 2.28 -8.20 -9.50
CA HIS A 155 3.37 -8.74 -10.31
C HIS A 155 3.03 -10.19 -10.73
N HIS A 156 3.80 -10.75 -11.66
CA HIS A 156 3.63 -12.15 -12.07
C HIS A 156 4.15 -13.15 -11.03
N ASP A 157 5.05 -12.69 -10.16
CA ASP A 157 5.76 -13.49 -9.16
C ASP A 157 5.67 -12.85 -7.77
N GLY A 158 6.01 -13.63 -6.74
CA GLY A 158 6.05 -13.16 -5.35
C GLY A 158 4.67 -12.93 -4.73
N ILE A 159 4.64 -12.28 -3.58
CA ILE A 159 3.44 -12.02 -2.77
C ILE A 159 2.42 -11.17 -3.55
N MET A 160 2.88 -10.35 -4.48
CA MET A 160 2.01 -9.53 -5.34
C MET A 160 1.34 -10.34 -6.47
N SER A 161 1.62 -11.64 -6.60
CA SER A 161 0.95 -12.55 -7.54
C SER A 161 -0.20 -13.36 -6.90
N GLY A 162 -0.30 -13.36 -5.57
CA GLY A 162 -1.31 -14.10 -4.81
C GLY A 162 -0.75 -14.67 -3.50
N TYR A 163 -1.40 -15.72 -2.98
CA TYR A 163 -0.93 -16.38 -1.77
C TYR A 163 0.45 -17.01 -1.99
N VAL A 164 1.35 -16.71 -1.07
CA VAL A 164 2.68 -17.29 -0.98
C VAL A 164 2.86 -17.78 0.44
N ASP A 165 3.33 -19.01 0.59
CA ASP A 165 3.70 -19.51 1.91
C ASP A 165 4.87 -18.69 2.44
N LEU A 166 4.61 -18.00 3.55
CA LEU A 166 5.57 -17.11 4.16
C LEU A 166 6.40 -17.83 5.22
N ILE A 167 5.95 -18.98 5.73
CA ILE A 167 6.58 -19.60 6.90
C ILE A 167 7.64 -20.61 6.45
N GLU A 168 8.90 -20.24 6.67
CA GLU A 168 10.05 -21.10 6.44
C GLU A 168 10.75 -21.36 7.77
N ASN A 169 10.92 -22.63 8.15
CA ASN A 169 11.55 -23.03 9.41
C ASN A 169 10.95 -22.36 10.67
N GLY A 170 9.63 -22.12 10.66
CA GLY A 170 8.91 -21.49 11.79
C GLY A 170 9.08 -19.97 11.89
N GLN A 171 9.57 -19.31 10.84
CA GLN A 171 9.68 -17.85 10.74
C GLN A 171 9.08 -17.34 9.43
N ILE A 172 8.54 -16.12 9.43
CA ILE A 172 8.08 -15.49 8.18
C ILE A 172 9.29 -14.97 7.40
N CYS A 173 9.45 -15.40 6.15
CA CYS A 173 10.54 -15.04 5.25
C CYS A 173 10.00 -14.30 4.02
N LEU A 174 10.23 -12.98 3.94
CA LEU A 174 9.80 -12.15 2.82
C LEU A 174 10.88 -11.92 1.76
N VAL A 175 12.16 -12.14 2.08
CA VAL A 175 13.31 -11.74 1.23
C VAL A 175 13.24 -12.31 -0.18
N ASN A 176 12.77 -13.56 -0.31
CA ASN A 176 12.64 -14.22 -1.62
C ASN A 176 11.21 -14.21 -2.15
N ARG A 177 10.30 -13.52 -1.47
CA ARG A 177 8.85 -13.57 -1.72
C ARG A 177 8.31 -12.23 -2.21
N VAL A 178 9.11 -11.18 -2.30
CA VAL A 178 8.72 -9.88 -2.86
C VAL A 178 9.59 -9.60 -4.09
N ASP A 179 9.00 -9.13 -5.18
CA ASP A 179 9.75 -8.81 -6.40
C ASP A 179 10.57 -7.51 -6.26
N ASP A 180 11.62 -7.38 -7.06
CA ASP A 180 12.55 -6.23 -6.99
C ASP A 180 11.85 -4.87 -7.21
N ILE A 181 10.83 -4.83 -8.06
CA ILE A 181 10.11 -3.60 -8.37
C ILE A 181 9.31 -3.15 -7.14
N THR A 182 8.47 -4.04 -6.62
CA THR A 182 7.71 -3.80 -5.39
C THR A 182 8.62 -3.36 -4.26
N THR A 183 9.78 -3.98 -4.15
CA THR A 183 10.70 -3.69 -3.06
C THR A 183 11.27 -2.28 -3.12
N ARG A 184 11.69 -1.85 -4.31
CA ARG A 184 12.21 -0.49 -4.49
C ARG A 184 11.15 0.57 -4.24
N ILE A 185 9.93 0.33 -4.73
CA ILE A 185 8.79 1.22 -4.46
C ILE A 185 8.54 1.33 -2.96
N VAL A 186 8.46 0.20 -2.26
CA VAL A 186 8.18 0.14 -0.82
C VAL A 186 9.31 0.76 0.00
N SER A 187 10.57 0.53 -0.37
CA SER A 187 11.74 1.14 0.28
C SER A 187 11.66 2.67 0.21
N GLU A 188 11.39 3.20 -0.99
CA GLU A 188 11.27 4.65 -1.20
C GLU A 188 10.05 5.25 -0.46
N MET A 189 8.90 4.56 -0.48
CA MET A 189 7.69 4.98 0.25
C MET A 189 7.89 5.04 1.77
N LEU A 190 8.75 4.18 2.29
CA LEU A 190 9.09 4.10 3.71
C LEU A 190 10.39 4.83 4.04
N SER A 191 10.92 5.68 3.16
CA SER A 191 12.04 6.55 3.50
C SER A 191 11.73 7.36 4.76
N ALA A 192 12.68 7.43 5.69
CA ALA A 192 12.53 8.18 6.94
C ALA A 192 12.45 9.70 6.75
N ASN A 193 12.64 10.19 5.51
CA ASN A 193 12.45 11.58 5.15
C ASN A 193 11.36 11.68 4.08
N ILE A 194 10.45 12.65 4.23
CA ILE A 194 9.36 12.92 3.28
C ILE A 194 9.31 14.40 2.92
N LEU A 195 8.69 14.69 1.77
CA LEU A 195 8.38 16.04 1.35
C LEU A 195 7.30 16.63 2.28
N ALA A 196 7.57 17.81 2.84
CA ALA A 196 6.60 18.52 3.68
C ALA A 196 5.34 18.95 2.91
N THR A 197 5.48 19.16 1.60
CA THR A 197 4.38 19.50 0.70
C THR A 197 4.29 18.45 -0.39
N PRO A 198 3.09 17.94 -0.70
CA PRO A 198 2.84 17.09 -1.86
C PRO A 198 3.55 17.60 -3.13
N PRO A 199 4.27 16.74 -3.85
CA PRO A 199 4.80 17.13 -5.14
C PRO A 199 3.66 17.41 -6.10
N VAL A 200 3.94 18.30 -7.03
CA VAL A 200 3.13 18.57 -8.20
C VAL A 200 3.98 18.18 -9.39
N ALA A 201 3.40 17.42 -10.32
CA ALA A 201 3.98 17.25 -11.64
C ALA A 201 3.09 17.89 -12.70
N ASP A 202 3.76 18.49 -13.68
CA ASP A 202 3.17 18.83 -14.96
C ASP A 202 3.43 17.70 -15.95
N TYR A 203 2.52 17.50 -16.89
CA TYR A 203 2.75 16.60 -18.01
C TYR A 203 2.30 17.19 -19.34
N HIS A 204 3.02 16.84 -20.40
CA HIS A 204 2.67 17.19 -21.77
C HIS A 204 2.64 15.93 -22.63
N PHE A 205 1.52 15.70 -23.31
CA PHE A 205 1.37 14.58 -24.24
C PHE A 205 1.24 15.08 -25.69
N ASN A 206 2.23 14.73 -26.52
CA ASN A 206 2.20 15.00 -27.94
C ASN A 206 1.53 13.82 -28.66
N LYS A 207 0.31 14.05 -29.16
CA LYS A 207 -0.50 13.02 -29.83
C LYS A 207 0.12 12.49 -31.13
N GLU A 208 0.85 13.33 -31.86
CA GLU A 208 1.45 12.97 -33.16
C GLU A 208 2.63 12.00 -32.98
N THR A 209 3.42 12.22 -31.93
CA THR A 209 4.62 11.42 -31.63
C THR A 209 4.39 10.36 -30.55
N ARG A 210 3.20 10.34 -29.93
CA ARG A 210 2.88 9.55 -28.73
C ARG A 210 3.88 9.77 -27.58
N CYS A 211 4.52 10.93 -27.54
CA CYS A 211 5.53 11.25 -26.55
C CYS A 211 4.87 11.90 -25.32
N LEU A 212 5.13 11.33 -24.14
CA LEU A 212 4.75 11.88 -22.86
C LEU A 212 6.00 12.45 -22.17
N THR A 213 5.91 13.71 -21.76
CA THR A 213 6.87 14.35 -20.87
C THR A 213 6.22 14.60 -19.52
N ILE A 214 6.92 14.29 -18.43
CA ILE A 214 6.50 14.58 -17.05
C ILE A 214 7.61 15.39 -16.40
N ASN A 215 7.27 16.50 -15.78
CA ASN A 215 8.19 17.35 -15.05
C ASN A 215 7.76 17.41 -13.58
N GLY A 216 8.62 16.91 -12.69
CA GLY A 216 8.42 16.93 -11.24
C GLY A 216 8.71 18.27 -10.56
N GLY A 217 9.05 19.30 -11.36
CA GLY A 217 9.32 20.64 -10.88
C GLY A 217 10.59 20.68 -10.04
N GLU A 218 10.43 20.89 -8.73
CA GLU A 218 11.53 20.96 -7.76
C GLU A 218 11.83 19.61 -7.09
N VAL A 219 11.11 18.54 -7.46
CA VAL A 219 11.26 17.20 -6.85
C VAL A 219 11.66 16.19 -7.91
N GLY A 220 12.71 15.41 -7.64
CA GLY A 220 13.20 14.37 -8.52
C GLY A 220 12.18 13.24 -8.70
N LEU A 221 12.12 12.68 -9.90
CA LEU A 221 11.34 11.47 -10.17
C LEU A 221 12.18 10.26 -9.78
N PHE A 222 11.60 9.32 -9.04
CA PHE A 222 12.25 8.07 -8.66
C PHE A 222 11.87 6.93 -9.60
N THR A 223 10.57 6.70 -9.81
CA THR A 223 10.07 5.68 -10.75
C THR A 223 8.92 6.19 -11.60
N VAL A 224 8.83 5.68 -12.83
CA VAL A 224 7.69 5.88 -13.73
C VAL A 224 7.28 4.52 -14.29
N VAL A 225 6.01 4.17 -14.12
CA VAL A 225 5.48 2.84 -14.47
C VAL A 225 4.16 2.96 -15.18
N PHE A 226 4.06 2.38 -16.37
CA PHE A 226 2.76 2.17 -17.00
C PHE A 226 2.13 0.91 -16.43
N LEU A 227 0.89 1.02 -15.99
CA LEU A 227 0.12 -0.06 -15.39
C LEU A 227 -1.01 -0.49 -16.31
N LYS A 228 -1.39 -1.76 -16.19
CA LYS A 228 -2.55 -2.34 -16.86
C LYS A 228 -3.36 -3.14 -15.86
N GLU A 229 -4.62 -2.76 -15.63
CA GLU A 229 -5.53 -3.48 -14.74
C GLU A 229 -4.91 -3.73 -13.34
N ALA A 230 -4.27 -2.69 -12.80
CA ALA A 230 -3.53 -2.70 -11.53
C ALA A 230 -2.36 -3.71 -11.46
N ARG A 231 -1.76 -4.04 -12.60
CA ARG A 231 -0.53 -4.83 -12.72
C ARG A 231 0.62 -3.99 -13.28
N TYR A 232 1.83 -4.30 -12.85
CA TYR A 232 3.03 -3.79 -13.51
C TYR A 232 3.09 -4.24 -14.97
N THR A 233 3.59 -3.39 -15.85
CA THR A 233 3.91 -3.74 -17.23
C THR A 233 5.43 -3.75 -17.43
N LYS A 234 5.88 -4.23 -18.60
CA LYS A 234 7.30 -4.13 -19.01
C LYS A 234 7.80 -2.69 -19.18
N TRP A 235 6.89 -1.71 -19.21
CA TRP A 235 7.19 -0.29 -19.42
C TRP A 235 7.43 0.39 -18.07
N PHE A 236 8.58 0.08 -17.48
CA PHE A 236 9.01 0.52 -16.18
C PHE A 236 10.34 1.29 -16.30
N TYR A 237 10.46 2.42 -15.60
CA TYR A 237 11.64 3.28 -15.66
C TYR A 237 12.07 3.70 -14.25
N PHE A 238 13.36 3.54 -13.95
CA PHE A 238 14.00 4.26 -12.85
C PHE A 238 14.50 5.61 -13.37
N CYS A 239 14.10 6.67 -12.69
CA CYS A 239 14.47 8.03 -13.03
C CYS A 239 15.58 8.52 -12.08
N SER A 240 16.44 9.38 -12.60
CA SER A 240 17.50 10.06 -11.83
C SER A 240 17.47 11.57 -12.03
N ASP A 241 16.38 12.07 -12.60
CA ASP A 241 16.20 13.45 -13.02
C ASP A 241 14.80 13.94 -12.61
N PHE A 242 14.58 15.25 -12.70
CA PHE A 242 13.31 15.91 -12.46
C PHE A 242 12.34 15.73 -13.62
N THR A 243 12.81 15.26 -14.77
CA THR A 243 12.00 15.10 -15.99
C THR A 243 12.06 13.66 -16.49
N PHE A 244 10.90 13.13 -16.87
CA PHE A 244 10.77 11.90 -17.66
C PHE A 244 10.26 12.26 -19.04
N CYS A 245 10.83 11.66 -20.09
CA CYS A 245 10.36 11.81 -21.46
C CYS A 245 10.43 10.45 -22.16
N GLY A 246 9.31 9.97 -22.69
CA GLY A 246 9.23 8.66 -23.32
C GLY A 246 8.05 8.52 -24.26
N ILE A 247 8.12 7.55 -25.16
CA ILE A 247 6.98 7.15 -26.00
C ILE A 247 6.06 6.27 -25.14
N VAL A 248 4.77 6.63 -25.07
CA VAL A 248 3.81 5.82 -24.32
C VAL A 248 3.54 4.49 -25.04
N PRO A 249 3.25 3.41 -24.29
CA PRO A 249 2.93 2.11 -24.88
C PRO A 249 1.71 2.13 -25.80
N GLU A 250 1.51 1.03 -26.54
CA GLU A 250 0.30 0.83 -27.34
C GLU A 250 -0.96 0.89 -26.48
N ASP A 251 -2.07 1.31 -27.08
CA ASP A 251 -3.26 1.66 -26.30
C ASP A 251 -3.89 0.49 -25.53
N SER A 252 -3.64 -0.74 -25.97
CA SER A 252 -4.07 -1.96 -25.30
C SER A 252 -3.19 -2.33 -24.10
N GLU A 253 -1.95 -1.84 -24.02
CA GLU A 253 -0.95 -2.30 -23.06
C GLU A 253 -0.99 -1.56 -21.71
N TRP A 254 -1.76 -0.47 -21.58
CA TRP A 254 -1.85 0.30 -20.33
C TRP A 254 -3.19 1.03 -20.18
N ASP A 255 -3.55 1.34 -18.94
CA ASP A 255 -4.69 2.18 -18.57
C ASP A 255 -4.36 3.25 -17.54
N ARG A 256 -3.23 3.12 -16.83
CA ARG A 256 -2.78 4.04 -15.80
C ARG A 256 -1.27 4.27 -15.85
N LEU A 257 -0.84 5.40 -15.33
CA LEU A 257 0.57 5.76 -15.18
C LEU A 257 0.84 6.11 -13.71
N PHE A 258 1.74 5.37 -13.09
CA PHE A 258 2.23 5.63 -11.75
C PHE A 258 3.58 6.35 -11.82
N VAL A 259 3.69 7.47 -11.11
CA VAL A 259 4.92 8.27 -11.02
C VAL A 259 5.27 8.42 -9.56
N GLN A 260 6.35 7.78 -9.12
CA GLN A 260 6.91 7.97 -7.80
C GLN A 260 7.99 9.04 -7.84
N PHE A 261 7.97 9.92 -6.85
CA PHE A 261 8.98 10.92 -6.59
C PHE A 261 9.95 10.41 -5.54
N VAL A 262 11.13 11.03 -5.49
CA VAL A 262 12.01 10.85 -4.34
C VAL A 262 11.27 11.23 -3.04
N HIS A 263 11.62 10.56 -1.96
CA HIS A 263 11.03 10.67 -0.63
C HIS A 263 9.57 10.19 -0.54
N GLY A 264 9.21 9.18 -1.33
CA GLY A 264 8.02 8.37 -1.09
C GLY A 264 6.68 9.04 -1.38
N ALA A 265 6.65 10.09 -2.20
CA ALA A 265 5.41 10.61 -2.75
C ALA A 265 5.14 9.99 -4.12
N TYR A 266 3.88 9.83 -4.52
CA TYR A 266 3.55 9.27 -5.84
C TYR A 266 2.30 9.90 -6.42
N ILE A 267 2.16 9.91 -7.75
CA ILE A 267 0.95 10.33 -8.45
C ILE A 267 0.49 9.21 -9.37
N LEU A 268 -0.82 8.97 -9.42
CA LEU A 268 -1.45 8.04 -10.35
C LEU A 268 -2.31 8.81 -11.36
N PHE A 269 -1.97 8.68 -12.65
CA PHE A 269 -2.73 9.28 -13.74
C PHE A 269 -3.54 8.21 -14.48
N GLU A 270 -4.82 8.49 -14.71
CA GLU A 270 -5.64 7.70 -15.62
C GLU A 270 -5.29 8.06 -17.07
N LYS A 271 -5.16 7.07 -17.95
CA LYS A 271 -4.79 7.25 -19.36
C LYS A 271 -5.70 8.25 -20.08
N ASN A 272 -7.00 8.20 -19.80
CA ASN A 272 -7.97 9.11 -20.41
C ASN A 272 -7.70 10.57 -20.04
N ASN A 273 -7.15 10.84 -18.85
CA ASN A 273 -6.78 12.21 -18.47
C ASN A 273 -5.56 12.65 -19.28
N ILE A 274 -4.56 11.80 -19.43
CA ILE A 274 -3.37 12.12 -20.25
C ILE A 274 -3.75 12.46 -21.70
N TYR A 275 -4.74 11.78 -22.27
CA TYR A 275 -5.17 12.01 -23.66
C TYR A 275 -6.12 13.20 -23.86
N ASN A 276 -6.90 13.57 -22.83
CA ASN A 276 -7.97 14.55 -22.94
C ASN A 276 -7.68 15.89 -22.26
N SER A 277 -6.65 15.95 -21.40
CA SER A 277 -6.31 17.18 -20.70
C SER A 277 -5.49 18.15 -21.54
N ASP A 278 -5.73 19.44 -21.31
CA ASP A 278 -4.81 20.52 -21.68
C ASP A 278 -3.44 20.32 -20.98
N PRO A 279 -2.34 20.87 -21.52
CA PRO A 279 -0.95 20.47 -21.21
C PRO A 279 -0.44 20.81 -19.80
N HIS A 280 -1.32 21.17 -18.85
CA HIS A 280 -0.97 21.54 -17.48
C HIS A 280 -2.04 21.02 -16.51
N VAL A 281 -1.89 19.78 -16.03
CA VAL A 281 -2.72 19.26 -14.94
C VAL A 281 -1.86 19.05 -13.71
N PHE A 282 -2.18 19.83 -12.67
CA PHE A 282 -1.60 19.70 -11.34
C PHE A 282 -2.17 18.46 -10.67
N ALA A 283 -1.39 17.39 -10.60
CA ALA A 283 -1.74 16.27 -9.74
C ALA A 283 -1.10 16.47 -8.36
N ARG A 284 -1.94 16.64 -7.33
CA ARG A 284 -1.52 16.64 -5.93
C ARG A 284 -1.76 15.27 -5.35
N SER A 285 -0.72 14.64 -4.84
CA SER A 285 -0.86 13.44 -4.03
C SER A 285 -0.60 13.77 -2.57
N ARG A 286 -1.65 13.71 -1.76
CA ARG A 286 -1.45 13.52 -0.32
C ARG A 286 -1.07 12.06 -0.13
N LEU A 287 -0.10 11.75 0.73
CA LEU A 287 -0.33 10.59 1.59
C LEU A 287 -1.67 10.87 2.30
N PRO A 288 -2.71 10.04 2.19
CA PRO A 288 -4.08 10.48 2.40
C PRO A 288 -4.40 10.62 3.91
N GLY A 289 -3.93 11.70 4.53
CA GLY A 289 -4.16 12.00 5.95
C GLY A 289 -4.78 13.36 6.22
N GLY A 290 -4.63 14.34 5.32
CA GLY A 290 -5.18 15.66 5.57
C GLY A 290 -6.62 15.84 5.06
N SER A 291 -7.45 16.48 5.88
CA SER A 291 -8.79 16.98 5.54
C SER A 291 -8.79 17.91 4.31
N PRO A 292 -9.86 17.91 3.48
CA PRO A 292 -10.05 18.88 2.41
C PRO A 292 -10.40 20.24 3.02
N HIS A 293 -9.40 21.07 3.28
CA HIS A 293 -9.64 22.50 3.45
C HIS A 293 -9.32 23.21 2.14
N GLU A 294 -10.37 23.88 1.66
CA GLU A 294 -10.41 25.02 0.74
C GLU A 294 -10.28 24.74 -0.77
N GLU A 295 -11.45 24.61 -1.40
CA GLU A 295 -11.67 25.22 -2.72
C GLU A 295 -11.32 26.71 -2.63
N ILE A 296 -10.18 27.11 -3.19
CA ILE A 296 -10.01 28.50 -3.61
C ILE A 296 -10.84 28.65 -4.87
N LYS A 297 -12.04 29.21 -4.71
CA LYS A 297 -12.65 30.03 -5.77
C LYS A 297 -11.84 31.32 -5.81
N ASP A 298 -11.15 31.55 -6.91
CA ASP A 298 -10.92 32.90 -7.42
C ASP A 298 -10.87 32.84 -8.94
N VAL A 299 -12.04 33.11 -9.53
CA VAL A 299 -12.14 33.68 -10.86
C VAL A 299 -12.75 35.07 -10.66
N SER A 300 -11.88 36.07 -10.72
CA SER A 300 -12.22 37.43 -11.15
C SER A 300 -11.17 37.87 -12.16
#